data_AF-A0A529L224-F1
#
_entry.id   AF-A0A529L224-F1
#
_cell.length_a   1.000
_cell.length_b   1.000
_cell.length_c   1.000
_cell.angle_alpha   90.00
_cell.angle_beta   90.00
_cell.angle_gamma   90.00
#
_symmetry.space_group_name_H-M   'P 1'
#
loop_
_entity.id
_entity.type
_entity.pdbx_description
1 polymer ?
#
loop_
_entity_poly.entity_id
_entity_poly.type
_entity_poly.pdbx_seq_one_letter_code
_entity_poly.pdbx_strand_id
1 'polypeptide(L)'
;AWSLALAATRLGGRVLLVDLEPKGAQLTLEFLHQFSGPKARHSFADYVGNRCALEDAVTGMPEVGIDLMTLGPSEDLLTLLSRGNGSEVMEDLHSAYSVVIIIGPSGLGRPEARFLTGWADVVLFAVRWAKTQRHVARGVLELLQGDDSSSVPVGSVLTRVNLK
;
A
#
# COMPACT_ATOMS: atom_id res chain seq x y z
N ALA A 1 2.03 0.02 -8.25
CA ALA A 1 0.96 0.63 -7.46
C ALA A 1 0.25 1.73 -8.23
N TRP A 2 0.88 2.87 -8.53
CA TRP A 2 0.25 3.97 -9.27
C TRP A 2 -0.46 3.58 -10.58
N SER A 3 0.17 2.81 -11.47
CA SER A 3 -0.51 2.35 -12.69
C SER A 3 -1.71 1.43 -12.43
N LEU A 4 -1.68 0.66 -11.34
CA LEU A 4 -2.81 -0.17 -10.90
C LEU A 4 -3.93 0.71 -10.34
N ALA A 5 -3.60 1.72 -9.54
CA ALA A 5 -4.56 2.70 -9.01
C ALA A 5 -5.28 3.42 -10.17
N LEU A 6 -4.54 3.95 -11.13
CA LEU A 6 -5.09 4.60 -12.33
C LEU A 6 -5.93 3.66 -13.21
N ALA A 7 -5.61 2.36 -13.24
CA ALA A 7 -6.45 1.39 -13.95
C ALA A 7 -7.77 1.15 -13.18
N ALA A 8 -7.71 1.08 -11.85
CA ALA A 8 -8.88 0.91 -11.00
C ALA A 8 -9.85 2.11 -11.07
N THR A 9 -9.35 3.34 -11.18
CA THR A 9 -10.23 4.52 -11.35
C THR A 9 -11.01 4.47 -12.66
N ARG A 10 -10.40 3.96 -13.74
CA ARG A 10 -11.06 3.77 -15.04
C ARG A 10 -12.16 2.72 -15.03
N LEU A 11 -12.14 1.81 -14.04
CA LEU A 11 -13.19 0.82 -13.82
C LEU A 11 -14.34 1.39 -12.94
N GLY A 12 -14.29 2.68 -12.59
CA GLY A 12 -15.36 3.39 -11.88
C GLY A 12 -15.29 3.30 -10.35
N GLY A 13 -14.21 2.75 -9.79
CA GLY A 13 -14.04 2.63 -8.34
C GLY A 13 -13.51 3.92 -7.70
N ARG A 14 -13.93 4.21 -6.46
CA ARG A 14 -13.21 5.16 -5.58
C ARG A 14 -11.93 4.49 -5.11
N VAL A 15 -10.77 5.08 -5.37
CA VAL A 15 -9.47 4.47 -5.13
C VAL A 15 -8.72 5.22 -4.04
N LEU A 16 -8.32 4.51 -2.98
CA LEU A 16 -7.36 4.98 -1.99
C LEU A 16 -6.01 4.34 -2.24
N LEU A 17 -4.97 5.15 -2.32
CA LEU A 17 -3.59 4.71 -2.28
C LEU A 17 -3.01 5.01 -0.90
N VAL A 18 -2.49 4.00 -0.21
CA VAL A 18 -1.82 4.16 1.09
C VAL A 18 -0.33 3.95 0.88
N ASP A 19 0.47 5.02 1.00
CA ASP A 19 1.92 4.93 0.90
C ASP A 19 2.58 4.74 2.27
N LEU A 20 3.04 3.51 2.53
CA LEU A 20 3.71 3.15 3.77
C LEU A 20 5.25 3.17 3.65
N GLU A 21 5.80 3.64 2.52
CA GLU A 21 7.26 3.77 2.38
C GLU A 21 7.77 4.94 3.25
N PRO A 22 8.63 4.70 4.26
CA PRO A 22 9.05 5.73 5.22
C PRO A 22 9.82 6.92 4.62
N LYS A 23 10.38 6.76 3.41
CA LYS A 23 11.10 7.83 2.70
C LYS A 23 10.24 8.61 1.71
N GLY A 24 8.95 8.29 1.62
CA GLY A 24 8.09 8.66 0.49
C GLY A 24 8.67 8.06 -0.79
N ALA A 25 7.92 7.21 -1.49
CA ALA A 25 8.35 6.92 -2.85
C ALA A 25 8.46 8.26 -3.58
N GLN A 26 9.60 8.54 -4.24
CA GLN A 26 9.86 9.82 -4.93
C GLN A 26 8.65 10.25 -5.79
N LEU A 27 7.97 9.27 -6.39
CA LEU A 27 6.73 9.43 -7.13
C LEU A 27 5.57 9.95 -6.27
N THR A 28 5.33 9.43 -5.07
CA THR A 28 4.24 9.89 -4.21
C THR A 28 4.40 11.35 -3.83
N LEU A 29 5.63 11.79 -3.52
CA LEU A 29 5.92 13.20 -3.27
C LEU A 29 5.76 14.05 -4.53
N GLU A 30 6.27 13.59 -5.68
CA GLU A 30 6.09 14.28 -6.97
C GLU A 30 4.61 14.48 -7.34
N PHE A 31 3.78 13.44 -7.17
CA PHE A 31 2.34 13.53 -7.39
C PHE A 31 1.71 14.53 -6.41
N LEU A 32 2.01 14.44 -5.11
CA LEU A 32 1.49 15.37 -4.10
C LEU A 32 1.77 16.86 -4.43
N HIS A 33 2.90 17.16 -5.05
CA HIS A 33 3.25 18.52 -5.47
C HIS A 33 2.51 18.98 -6.73
N GLN A 34 2.08 18.07 -7.59
CA GLN A 34 1.43 18.40 -8.87
C GLN A 34 -0.07 18.66 -8.74
N PHE A 35 -0.74 18.11 -7.71
CA PHE A 35 -2.19 18.22 -7.54
C PHE A 35 -2.58 19.23 -6.46
N SER A 36 -3.61 20.02 -6.75
CA SER A 36 -4.07 21.15 -5.91
C SER A 36 -5.27 20.80 -5.02
N GLY A 37 -5.58 19.51 -4.85
CA GLY A 37 -6.69 19.05 -4.01
C GLY A 37 -6.46 19.23 -2.50
N PRO A 38 -7.50 18.95 -1.69
CA PRO A 38 -7.44 19.04 -0.24
C PRO A 38 -6.26 18.24 0.31
N LYS A 39 -5.45 18.85 1.17
CA LYS A 39 -4.28 18.23 1.77
C LYS A 39 -4.66 17.57 3.09
N ALA A 40 -4.14 16.37 3.30
CA ALA A 40 -4.23 15.67 4.58
C ALA A 40 -3.57 16.52 5.69
N ARG A 41 -4.22 16.55 6.85
CA ARG A 41 -3.68 17.14 8.09
C ARG A 41 -3.07 16.08 8.99
N HIS A 42 -3.47 14.83 8.80
CA HIS A 42 -3.09 13.68 9.58
C HIS A 42 -2.58 12.55 8.69
N SER A 43 -2.00 11.54 9.32
CA SER A 43 -1.35 10.40 8.65
C SER A 43 -2.17 9.11 8.76
N PHE A 44 -1.74 8.07 8.03
CA PHE A 44 -2.25 6.72 8.20
C PHE A 44 -2.12 6.24 9.65
N ALA A 45 -1.00 6.55 10.32
CA ALA A 45 -0.81 6.19 11.71
C ALA A 45 -1.77 6.90 12.66
N ASP A 46 -2.11 8.17 12.38
CA ASP A 46 -3.12 8.90 13.15
C ASP A 46 -4.51 8.31 12.97
N TYR A 47 -4.85 7.93 11.75
CA TYR A 47 -6.14 7.29 11.43
C TYR A 47 -6.27 5.91 12.09
N VAL A 48 -5.26 5.04 11.92
CA VAL A 48 -5.21 3.72 12.59
C VAL A 48 -5.25 3.86 14.12
N GLY A 49 -4.63 4.90 14.66
CA GLY A 49 -4.65 5.22 16.09
C GLY A 49 -5.95 5.87 16.57
N ASN A 50 -6.98 6.00 15.72
CA ASN A 50 -8.24 6.68 15.99
C ASN A 50 -8.06 8.12 16.51
N ARG A 51 -7.04 8.82 16.01
CA ARG A 51 -6.70 10.22 16.37
C ARG A 51 -7.30 11.25 15.42
N CYS A 52 -7.83 10.81 14.28
CA CYS A 52 -8.44 11.68 13.27
C CYS A 52 -9.52 10.93 12.48
N ALA A 53 -10.39 11.69 11.80
CA ALA A 53 -11.32 11.13 10.83
C ALA A 53 -10.61 10.84 9.49
N LEU A 54 -11.18 9.93 8.70
CA LEU A 54 -10.65 9.54 7.39
C LEU A 54 -10.40 10.74 6.47
N GLU A 55 -11.32 11.70 6.44
CA GLU A 55 -11.24 12.91 5.60
C GLU A 55 -10.05 13.81 5.93
N ASP A 56 -9.58 13.82 7.19
CA ASP A 56 -8.41 14.58 7.58
C ASP A 56 -7.09 13.84 7.31
N ALA A 57 -7.16 12.52 7.07
CA ALA A 57 -5.99 11.68 6.80
C ALA A 57 -5.69 11.52 5.30
N VAL A 58 -6.60 11.93 4.42
CA VAL A 58 -6.45 11.76 2.96
C VAL A 58 -6.16 13.08 2.24
N THR A 59 -5.27 13.01 1.26
CA THR A 59 -5.06 14.06 0.27
C THR A 59 -5.77 13.68 -1.01
N GLY A 60 -6.76 14.46 -1.41
CA GLY A 60 -7.52 14.20 -2.62
C GLY A 60 -6.79 14.64 -3.88
N MET A 61 -6.86 13.84 -4.95
CA MET A 61 -6.38 14.19 -6.29
C MET A 61 -7.51 14.01 -7.31
N PRO A 62 -8.48 14.96 -7.37
CA PRO A 62 -9.67 14.84 -8.22
C PRO A 62 -9.35 14.63 -9.70
N GLU A 63 -8.25 15.18 -10.19
CA GLU A 63 -7.83 15.13 -11.59
C GLU A 63 -7.49 13.71 -12.06
N VAL A 64 -7.12 12.83 -11.14
CA VAL A 64 -6.83 11.41 -11.42
C VAL A 64 -7.78 10.44 -10.72
N GLY A 65 -8.68 10.95 -9.86
CA GLY A 65 -9.67 10.17 -9.13
C GLY A 65 -9.08 9.28 -8.04
N ILE A 66 -7.94 9.69 -7.44
CA ILE A 66 -7.22 8.93 -6.41
C ILE A 66 -7.13 9.77 -5.15
N ASP A 67 -7.49 9.20 -4.02
CA ASP A 67 -7.14 9.75 -2.71
C ASP A 67 -5.87 9.08 -2.19
N LEU A 68 -5.03 9.83 -1.50
CA LEU A 68 -3.73 9.38 -1.01
C LEU A 68 -3.59 9.59 0.49
N MET A 69 -3.19 8.53 1.18
CA MET A 69 -2.83 8.55 2.59
C MET A 69 -1.36 8.17 2.74
N THR A 70 -0.63 8.80 3.66
CA THR A 70 0.81 8.54 3.86
C THR A 70 1.09 8.15 5.30
N LEU A 71 2.16 7.36 5.54
CA LEU A 71 2.51 6.85 6.88
C LEU A 71 2.68 7.93 7.96
N GLY A 72 3.23 9.09 7.61
CA GLY A 72 3.62 10.13 8.56
C GLY A 72 5.10 10.06 8.98
N PRO A 73 5.72 11.18 9.42
CA PRO A 73 7.17 11.33 9.52
C PRO A 73 7.84 10.71 10.76
N SER A 74 7.11 10.12 11.71
CA SER A 74 7.66 9.69 13.01
C SER A 74 7.26 8.28 13.45
N GLU A 75 6.61 7.50 12.58
CA GLU A 75 5.95 6.27 13.00
C GLU A 75 6.75 5.03 12.60
N ASP A 76 6.99 4.15 13.57
CA ASP A 76 7.59 2.85 13.33
C ASP A 76 6.55 1.93 12.68
N LEU A 77 6.70 1.72 11.36
CA LEU A 77 5.75 0.94 10.57
C LEU A 77 5.53 -0.47 11.14
N LEU A 78 6.59 -1.10 11.63
CA LEU A 78 6.49 -2.44 12.22
C LEU A 78 5.57 -2.43 13.44
N THR A 79 5.77 -1.50 14.37
CA THR A 79 4.93 -1.32 15.56
C THR A 79 3.48 -1.01 15.18
N LEU A 80 3.27 -0.12 14.19
CA LEU A 80 1.94 0.23 13.72
C LEU A 80 1.18 -0.99 13.19
N LEU A 81 1.81 -1.74 12.27
CA LEU A 81 1.20 -2.92 11.66
C LEU A 81 1.01 -4.08 12.65
N SER A 82 1.86 -4.18 13.67
CA SER A 82 1.77 -5.23 14.70
C SER A 82 0.68 -4.98 15.74
N ARG A 83 0.36 -3.71 16.02
CA ARG A 83 -0.64 -3.32 17.03
C ARG A 83 -2.00 -3.03 16.44
N GLY A 84 -2.05 -2.54 15.19
CA GLY A 84 -3.29 -2.19 14.53
C GLY A 84 -4.11 -3.42 14.19
N ASN A 85 -5.43 -3.29 14.34
CA ASN A 85 -6.38 -4.28 13.87
C ASN A 85 -6.61 -4.08 12.37
N GLY A 86 -5.79 -4.71 11.54
CA GLY A 86 -5.80 -4.51 10.09
C GLY A 86 -7.16 -4.77 9.44
N SER A 87 -7.92 -5.76 9.91
CA SER A 87 -9.24 -6.07 9.35
C SER A 87 -10.26 -4.97 9.63
N GLU A 88 -10.30 -4.45 10.85
CA GLU A 88 -11.23 -3.38 11.25
C GLU A 88 -10.93 -2.07 10.51
N VAL A 89 -9.65 -1.70 10.40
CA VAL A 89 -9.24 -0.52 9.64
C VAL A 89 -9.60 -0.68 8.16
N MET A 90 -9.36 -1.87 7.58
CA MET A 90 -9.69 -2.09 6.17
C MET A 90 -11.20 -2.16 5.93
N GLU A 91 -12.00 -2.71 6.85
CA GLU A 91 -13.47 -2.68 6.77
C GLU A 91 -13.99 -1.23 6.73
N ASP A 92 -13.48 -0.34 7.57
CA ASP A 92 -13.84 1.07 7.55
C ASP A 92 -13.43 1.73 6.22
N LEU A 93 -12.20 1.49 5.75
CA LEU A 93 -11.74 2.00 4.46
C LEU A 93 -12.55 1.46 3.27
N HIS A 94 -12.98 0.20 3.31
CA HIS A 94 -13.81 -0.40 2.26
C HIS A 94 -15.25 0.14 2.24
N SER A 95 -15.73 0.72 3.35
CA SER A 95 -16.99 1.45 3.35
C SER A 95 -16.92 2.73 2.49
N ALA A 96 -15.74 3.35 2.40
CA ALA A 96 -15.49 4.57 1.65
C ALA A 96 -14.85 4.35 0.28
N TYR A 97 -14.08 3.28 0.08
CA TYR A 97 -13.31 3.04 -1.13
C TYR A 97 -13.61 1.69 -1.74
N SER A 98 -13.78 1.68 -3.07
CA SER A 98 -13.97 0.44 -3.82
C SER A 98 -12.68 -0.38 -3.91
N VAL A 99 -11.53 0.29 -3.89
CA VAL A 99 -10.21 -0.35 -3.90
C VAL A 99 -9.26 0.43 -3.00
N VAL A 100 -8.62 -0.26 -2.07
CA VAL A 100 -7.53 0.25 -1.25
C VAL A 100 -6.23 -0.42 -1.71
N ILE A 101 -5.24 0.37 -2.10
CA ILE A 101 -3.93 -0.13 -2.54
C ILE A 101 -2.89 0.30 -1.53
N ILE A 102 -2.35 -0.67 -0.79
CA ILE A 102 -1.27 -0.43 0.16
C ILE A 102 0.08 -0.61 -0.55
N ILE A 103 0.88 0.44 -0.57
CA ILE A 103 2.28 0.39 -0.99
C ILE A 103 3.09 -0.03 0.23
N GLY A 104 3.44 -1.31 0.28
CA GLY A 104 4.34 -1.83 1.31
C GLY A 104 5.77 -1.30 1.16
N PRO A 105 6.58 -1.37 2.24
CA PRO A 105 7.95 -0.89 2.23
C PRO A 105 8.81 -1.69 1.24
N SER A 106 9.71 -1.00 0.56
CA SER A 106 10.67 -1.58 -0.36
C SER A 106 11.80 -2.28 0.40
N GLY A 107 12.06 -3.53 0.05
CA GLY A 107 13.12 -4.33 0.66
C GLY A 107 12.70 -5.79 0.84
N LEU A 108 13.55 -6.70 0.40
CA LEU A 108 13.34 -8.14 0.56
C LEU A 108 13.53 -8.48 2.04
N GLY A 109 12.60 -9.23 2.63
CA GLY A 109 12.76 -9.77 4.00
C GLY A 109 12.57 -8.76 5.14
N ARG A 110 11.96 -7.60 4.87
CA ARG A 110 11.53 -6.67 5.92
C ARG A 110 10.41 -7.30 6.76
N PRO A 111 10.50 -7.33 8.11
CA PRO A 111 9.48 -7.94 8.97
C PRO A 111 8.06 -7.41 8.72
N GLU A 112 7.95 -6.13 8.37
CA GLU A 112 6.70 -5.42 8.07
C GLU A 112 5.89 -6.10 6.96
N ALA A 113 6.57 -6.69 5.97
CA ALA A 113 5.92 -7.35 4.84
C ALA A 113 5.04 -8.53 5.25
N ARG A 114 5.39 -9.23 6.35
CA ARG A 114 4.56 -10.33 6.87
C ARG A 114 3.27 -9.79 7.48
N PHE A 115 3.34 -8.66 8.18
CA PHE A 115 2.16 -8.08 8.80
C PHE A 115 1.17 -7.59 7.75
N LEU A 116 1.61 -7.09 6.60
CA LEU A 116 0.72 -6.65 5.51
C LEU A 116 -0.24 -7.75 5.00
N THR A 117 0.08 -9.03 5.21
CA THR A 117 -0.85 -10.13 4.89
C THR A 117 -2.12 -10.08 5.74
N GLY A 118 -2.07 -9.54 6.96
CA GLY A 118 -3.25 -9.31 7.80
C GLY A 118 -4.00 -8.01 7.52
N TRP A 119 -3.53 -7.22 6.55
CA TRP A 119 -4.07 -5.91 6.20
C TRP A 119 -4.58 -5.85 4.75
N ALA A 120 -4.63 -6.98 4.04
CA ALA A 120 -5.00 -7.01 2.63
C ALA A 120 -5.74 -8.30 2.28
N ASP A 121 -6.74 -8.19 1.39
CA ASP A 121 -7.43 -9.37 0.84
C ASP A 121 -6.57 -10.14 -0.18
N VAL A 122 -5.60 -9.45 -0.80
CA VAL A 122 -4.67 -10.00 -1.79
C VAL A 122 -3.33 -9.28 -1.69
N VAL A 123 -2.23 -10.02 -1.81
CA VAL A 123 -0.87 -9.46 -1.86
C VAL A 123 -0.29 -9.60 -3.26
N LEU A 124 0.21 -8.50 -3.83
CA LEU A 124 0.94 -8.50 -5.10
C LEU A 124 2.44 -8.28 -4.86
N PHE A 125 3.24 -9.32 -5.08
CA PHE A 125 4.69 -9.27 -5.00
C PHE A 125 5.30 -8.79 -6.32
N ALA A 126 5.83 -7.56 -6.33
CA ALA A 126 6.48 -6.98 -7.51
C ALA A 126 7.94 -7.48 -7.66
N VAL A 127 8.21 -8.21 -8.73
CA VAL A 127 9.54 -8.77 -9.05
C VAL A 127 10.15 -8.00 -10.21
N ARG A 128 11.37 -7.46 -10.05
CA ARG A 128 12.02 -6.72 -11.14
C ARG A 128 12.70 -7.69 -12.10
N TRP A 129 12.26 -7.68 -13.36
CA TRP A 129 12.81 -8.51 -14.42
C TRP A 129 14.32 -8.33 -14.56
N ALA A 130 15.03 -9.44 -14.80
CA ALA A 130 16.49 -9.54 -14.93
C ALA A 130 17.33 -8.99 -13.77
N LYS A 131 16.72 -8.47 -12.70
CA LYS A 131 17.42 -7.90 -11.54
C LYS A 131 17.18 -8.71 -10.26
N THR A 132 15.97 -9.20 -10.04
CA THR A 132 15.66 -10.04 -8.88
C THR A 132 16.02 -11.49 -9.20
N GLN A 133 16.95 -12.07 -8.43
CA GLN A 133 17.35 -13.46 -8.59
C GLN A 133 16.21 -14.41 -8.19
N ARG A 134 16.08 -15.54 -8.90
CA ARG A 134 14.96 -16.47 -8.69
C ARG A 134 14.87 -17.00 -7.27
N HIS A 135 16.00 -17.40 -6.66
CA HIS A 135 16.00 -17.92 -5.30
C HIS A 135 15.60 -16.86 -4.26
N VAL A 136 15.98 -15.61 -4.51
CA VAL A 136 15.58 -14.45 -3.67
C VAL A 136 14.07 -14.22 -3.77
N ALA A 137 13.52 -14.21 -4.98
CA ALA A 137 12.08 -14.10 -5.18
C ALA A 137 11.31 -15.24 -4.50
N ARG A 138 11.84 -16.47 -4.59
CA ARG A 138 11.23 -17.65 -3.95
C ARG A 138 11.21 -17.53 -2.42
N GLY A 139 12.32 -17.12 -1.80
CA GLY A 139 12.38 -16.95 -0.35
C GLY A 139 11.40 -15.90 0.19
N VAL A 140 11.12 -14.84 -0.58
CA VAL A 140 10.09 -13.86 -0.20
C VAL A 140 8.68 -14.43 -0.36
N LEU A 141 8.42 -15.21 -1.40
CA LEU A 141 7.13 -15.89 -1.55
C LEU A 141 6.87 -16.88 -0.41
N GLU A 142 7.88 -17.69 -0.05
CA GLU A 142 7.82 -18.60 1.11
C GLU A 142 7.52 -17.83 2.40
N LEU A 143 8.15 -16.66 2.60
CA LEU A 143 7.91 -15.79 3.76
C LEU A 143 6.48 -15.23 3.82
N LEU A 144 5.92 -14.83 2.67
CA LEU A 144 4.59 -14.22 2.55
C LEU A 144 3.46 -15.24 2.62
N GLN A 145 3.67 -16.45 2.09
CA GLN A 145 2.68 -17.52 2.11
C GLN A 145 2.55 -18.15 3.50
N GLY A 146 3.64 -18.14 4.29
CA GLY A 146 3.67 -18.81 5.60
C GLY A 146 3.43 -20.32 5.48
N ASP A 147 3.30 -20.97 6.63
CA ASP A 147 3.04 -22.42 6.70
C ASP A 147 1.53 -22.75 6.83
N ASP A 148 0.67 -21.74 6.91
CA ASP A 148 -0.75 -21.90 7.22
C ASP A 148 -1.66 -21.89 5.98
N SER A 149 -2.66 -22.78 6.00
CA SER A 149 -3.67 -22.96 4.95
C SER A 149 -4.70 -21.82 4.80
N SER A 150 -4.66 -20.83 5.71
CA SER A 150 -5.53 -19.64 5.71
C SER A 150 -4.81 -18.37 5.20
N SER A 151 -3.68 -18.51 4.51
CA SER A 151 -2.93 -17.36 4.02
C SER A 151 -3.66 -16.61 2.90
N VAL A 152 -3.53 -15.28 2.94
CA VAL A 152 -4.06 -14.39 1.90
C VAL A 152 -3.45 -14.73 0.54
N PRO A 153 -4.23 -14.72 -0.56
CA PRO A 153 -3.70 -14.97 -1.90
C PRO A 153 -2.51 -14.07 -2.25
N VAL A 154 -1.38 -14.69 -2.63
CA VAL A 154 -0.17 -13.99 -3.07
C VAL A 154 0.06 -14.18 -4.57
N GLY A 155 -0.07 -13.10 -5.33
CA GLY A 155 0.28 -13.03 -6.75
C GLY A 155 1.66 -12.43 -6.97
N SER A 156 2.36 -12.81 -8.04
CA SER A 156 3.62 -12.18 -8.45
C SER A 156 3.44 -11.36 -9.73
N VAL A 157 4.03 -10.17 -9.77
CA VAL A 157 4.00 -9.29 -10.95
C VAL A 157 5.42 -9.01 -11.40
N LEU A 158 5.75 -9.39 -12.64
CA LEU A 158 7.01 -9.04 -13.28
C LEU A 158 6.97 -7.58 -13.72
N THR A 159 7.94 -6.79 -13.25
CA THR A 159 8.04 -5.35 -13.51
C THR A 159 9.31 -5.03 -14.32
N ARG A 160 9.25 -3.93 -15.09
CA ARG A 160 10.35 -3.47 -15.96
C ARG A 160 10.85 -4.55 -16.93
N VAL A 161 9.93 -5.35 -17.47
CA VAL A 161 10.22 -6.38 -18.46
C VAL A 161 10.72 -5.70 -19.73
N ASN A 162 11.84 -6.16 -20.26
CA ASN A 162 12.24 -5.81 -21.61
C ASN A 162 11.55 -6.77 -22.58
N LEU A 163 10.70 -6.23 -23.46
CA LEU A 163 10.01 -6.98 -24.52
C LEU A 163 10.78 -6.98 -25.84
N LYS A 164 11.96 -6.35 -25.87
CA LYS A 164 12.87 -6.38 -27.02
C LYS A 164 13.76 -7.61 -26.99
#